data_AF-A0A2P6F9U1-F1
#
_entry.id   AF-A0A2P6F9U1-F1
#
_cell.length_a   1.000
_cell.length_b   1.000
_cell.length_c   1.000
_cell.angle_alpha   90.00
_cell.angle_beta   90.00
_cell.angle_gamma   90.00
#
_symmetry.space_group_name_H-M   'P 1'
#
loop_
_entity.id
_entity.type
_entity.pdbx_description
1 polymer ?
#
loop_
_entity_poly.entity_id
_entity_poly.type
_entity_poly.pdbx_seq_one_letter_code
_entity_poly.pdbx_strand_id
1 'polypeptide(L)' 'MWKDENGYVYTEEDLFNFALDECYSEESAYEILII' A
#
# COMPACT_ATOMS: atom_id res chain seq x y z
N MET A 1 -5.26 9.69 -2.38
CA MET A 1 -3.85 10.09 -2.13
C MET A 1 -3.68 10.20 -0.64
N TRP A 2 -2.86 9.32 -0.07
CA TRP A 2 -2.56 9.29 1.36
C TRP A 2 -1.26 10.05 1.63
N LYS A 3 -1.15 10.69 2.79
CA LYS A 3 0.02 11.49 3.15
C LYS A 3 0.49 11.12 4.55
N ASP A 4 1.78 10.87 4.70
CA ASP A 4 2.38 10.56 6.01
C ASP A 4 2.68 11.82 6.84
N GLU A 5 3.21 11.58 8.04
CA GLU A 5 3.61 12.61 9.00
C GLU A 5 4.78 13.48 8.50
N ASN A 6 5.61 12.95 7.59
CA ASN A 6 6.74 13.63 6.98
C ASN A 6 6.35 14.42 5.72
N GLY A 7 5.10 14.28 5.28
CA GLY A 7 4.54 14.92 4.11
C GLY A 7 4.77 14.20 2.78
N TYR A 8 5.23 12.96 2.83
CA TYR A 8 5.31 12.08 1.67
C TYR A 8 3.91 11.69 1.22
N VAL A 9 3.65 11.79 -0.09
CA VAL A 9 2.36 11.44 -0.67
C VAL A 9 2.48 10.07 -1.32
N TYR A 10 1.68 9.12 -0.86
CA TYR A 10 1.59 7.79 -1.44
C TYR A 10 0.47 7.73 -2.46
N THR A 11 0.82 7.19 -3.62
CA THR A 11 -0.12 6.71 -4.61
C THR A 11 -0.72 5.38 -4.17
N GLU A 12 -1.77 4.96 -4.86
CA GLU A 12 -2.37 3.64 -4.65
C GLU A 12 -1.35 2.52 -4.97
N GLU A 13 -0.50 2.73 -5.99
CA GLU A 13 0.58 1.81 -6.36
C GLU A 13 1.64 1.71 -5.26
N ASP A 14 2.02 2.82 -4.62
CA ASP A 14 2.97 2.78 -3.50
C ASP A 14 2.42 1.94 -2.34
N LEU A 15 1.14 2.11 -2.02
CA LEU A 15 0.48 1.35 -0.96
C LEU A 15 0.34 -0.14 -1.32
N PHE A 16 0.08 -0.44 -2.60
CA PHE A 16 0.06 -1.81 -3.10
C PHE A 16 1.43 -2.46 -2.95
N ASN A 17 2.50 -1.77 -3.34
CA ASN A 17 3.86 -2.28 -3.19
C ASN A 17 4.25 -2.50 -1.73
N PHE A 18 3.84 -1.61 -0.81
CA PHE A 18 4.04 -1.85 0.63
C PHE A 18 3.28 -3.08 1.13
N ALA A 19 2.02 -3.23 0.73
CA ALA A 19 1.23 -4.40 1.11
C ALA A 19 1.79 -5.69 0.50
N LEU A 20 2.35 -5.63 -0.71
CA LEU A 20 3.00 -6.74 -1.40
C LEU A 20 4.31 -7.15 -0.70
N ASP A 21 5.12 -6.19 -0.27
CA ASP A 21 6.35 -6.45 0.50
C ASP A 21 6.05 -7.16 1.83
N GLU A 22 4.94 -6.80 2.48
CA GLU A 22 4.51 -7.42 3.75
C GLU A 22 3.89 -8.81 3.55
N CYS A 23 3.11 -9.01 2.48
CA CYS A 23 2.34 -10.25 2.29
C CYS A 23 2.98 -11.27 1.34
N TYR A 24 4.00 -10.89 0.56
CA TYR A 24 4.63 -11.71 -0.47
C TYR A 24 3.66 -12.35 -1.48
N SER A 25 2.45 -11.81 -1.62
CA SER A 25 1.38 -12.30 -2.48
C SER A 25 0.49 -11.14 -2.95
N GLU A 26 0.33 -11.01 -4.28
CA GLU A 26 -0.46 -9.93 -4.87
C GLU A 26 -1.94 -10.01 -4.48
N GLU A 27 -2.53 -11.21 -4.42
CA GLU A 27 -3.92 -11.40 -3.96
C GLU A 27 -4.12 -10.84 -2.56
N SER A 28 -3.20 -11.13 -1.64
CA SER A 28 -3.26 -10.66 -0.25
C SER A 28 -3.00 -9.16 -0.13
N ALA A 29 -2.14 -8.60 -0.98
CA ALA A 29 -1.90 -7.17 -1.03
C ALA A 29 -3.15 -6.38 -1.44
N TYR A 30 -3.93 -6.90 -2.41
CA TYR A 30 -5.22 -6.30 -2.79
C TYR A 30 -6.27 -6.40 -1.67
N GLU A 31 -6.29 -7.48 -0.88
CA GLU A 31 -7.20 -7.59 0.26
C GLU A 31 -6.93 -6.54 1.35
N ILE A 32 -5.65 -6.21 1.59
CA ILE A 32 -5.26 -5.17 2.56
C ILE A 32 -5.67 -3.77 2.10
N LEU A 33 -5.62 -3.51 0.79
CA LEU A 33 -5.99 -2.22 0.19
C LEU A 33 -7.51 -1.94 0.16
N ILE A 34 -8.34 -2.96 0.34
CA ILE A 34 -9.81 -2.85 0.29
C ILE A 34 -10.44 -2.41 1.63
N ILE A 35 -9.63 -2.19 2.68
CA ILE A 35 -10.08 -1.69 4.01
C ILE A 35 -10.08 -0.17 4.08
#